data_AF-A0A7X7RLU5-F1
#
_entry.id   AF-A0A7X7RLU5-F1
#
_cell.length_a   1.000
_cell.length_b   1.000
_cell.length_c   1.000
_cell.angle_alpha   90.00
_cell.angle_beta   90.00
_cell.angle_gamma   90.00
#
_symmetry.space_group_name_H-M   'P 1'
#
loop_
_entity.id
_entity.type
_entity.pdbx_description
1 polymer ?
#
loop_
_entity_poly.entity_id
_entity_poly.type
_entity_poly.pdbx_seq_one_letter_code
_entity_poly.pdbx_strand_id
1 'polypeptide(L)'
;MGKSLNRYAALIERIFFSHYKPGESEFLFEREELAATASELNIKLPKNLGDVLYSFRYRVALPESITRTARPGMVWIIKGAGTGRYLFKQAHMSRIEPDETMLAIKVPNATPEILLANAFDDEQALLAKVRYNRLIDLFLGITAHSLQNHLRTTVKSIGQIEIDEIYVGLNRRGSQFIVPVQANSDADLHRYNAGD
;
A
#
# COMPACT_ATOMS: atom_id res chain seq x y z
N MET A 1 -10.52 5.16 -19.42
CA MET A 1 -9.71 4.49 -18.38
C MET A 1 -9.77 2.96 -18.37
N GLY A 2 -10.45 2.26 -19.29
CA GLY A 2 -10.69 0.79 -19.18
C GLY A 2 -9.69 -0.18 -19.84
N LYS A 3 -8.72 0.26 -20.67
CA LYS A 3 -7.83 -0.67 -21.43
C LYS A 3 -6.51 -1.04 -20.71
N SER A 4 -6.04 -0.23 -19.75
CA SER A 4 -4.81 -0.53 -18.99
C SER A 4 -5.07 -1.52 -17.87
N LEU A 5 -6.15 -1.33 -17.12
CA LEU A 5 -6.57 -2.23 -16.03
C LEU A 5 -6.75 -3.66 -16.53
N ASN A 6 -7.37 -3.82 -17.71
CA ASN A 6 -7.56 -5.12 -18.34
C ASN A 6 -6.22 -5.81 -18.68
N ARG A 7 -5.21 -5.05 -19.15
CA ARG A 7 -3.87 -5.62 -19.42
C ARG A 7 -3.15 -6.03 -18.14
N TYR A 8 -3.19 -5.19 -17.09
CA TYR A 8 -2.53 -5.50 -15.83
C TYR A 8 -3.18 -6.71 -15.15
N ALA A 9 -4.52 -6.78 -15.19
CA ALA A 9 -5.29 -7.92 -14.70
C ALA A 9 -4.91 -9.21 -15.45
N ALA A 10 -4.88 -9.19 -16.79
CA ALA A 10 -4.52 -10.37 -17.58
C ALA A 10 -3.11 -10.89 -17.26
N LEU A 11 -2.13 -9.99 -17.08
CA LEU A 11 -0.77 -10.37 -16.73
C LEU A 11 -0.71 -11.05 -15.35
N ILE A 12 -1.30 -10.41 -14.32
CA ILE A 12 -1.21 -10.93 -12.96
C ILE A 12 -2.02 -12.22 -12.79
N GLU A 13 -3.17 -12.32 -13.47
CA GLU A 13 -4.01 -13.50 -13.50
C GLU A 13 -3.28 -14.69 -14.12
N ARG A 14 -2.63 -14.48 -15.27
CA ARG A 14 -1.85 -15.53 -15.93
C ARG A 14 -0.69 -16.00 -15.07
N ILE A 15 0.07 -15.09 -14.45
CA ILE A 15 1.15 -15.46 -13.52
C ILE A 15 0.59 -16.25 -12.34
N PHE A 16 -0.50 -15.78 -11.74
CA PHE A 16 -1.11 -16.45 -10.61
C PHE A 16 -1.47 -17.90 -10.94
N PHE A 17 -2.17 -18.14 -12.05
CA PHE A 17 -2.59 -19.49 -12.44
C PHE A 17 -1.47 -20.38 -13.00
N SER A 18 -0.32 -19.81 -13.37
CA SER A 18 0.88 -20.60 -13.70
C SER A 18 1.54 -21.22 -12.47
N HIS A 19 1.39 -20.60 -11.29
CA HIS A 19 2.02 -21.07 -10.05
C HIS A 19 1.04 -21.71 -9.07
N TYR A 20 -0.15 -21.14 -8.92
CA TYR A 20 -1.13 -21.53 -7.92
C TYR A 20 -1.61 -22.97 -8.11
N LYS A 21 -1.55 -23.75 -7.03
CA LYS A 21 -2.22 -25.05 -6.94
C LYS A 21 -3.33 -25.02 -5.89
N PRO A 22 -4.47 -25.72 -6.13
CA PRO A 22 -5.55 -25.79 -5.16
C PRO A 22 -5.06 -26.18 -3.76
N GLY A 23 -5.34 -25.33 -2.77
CA GLY A 23 -4.95 -25.53 -1.37
C GLY A 23 -3.69 -24.79 -0.95
N GLU A 24 -2.88 -24.26 -1.88
CA GLU A 24 -1.73 -23.43 -1.54
C GLU A 24 -2.15 -22.08 -0.94
N SER A 25 -1.41 -21.64 0.08
CA SER A 25 -1.64 -20.36 0.76
C SER A 25 -0.62 -19.30 0.39
N GLU A 26 0.48 -19.67 -0.27
CA GLU A 26 1.50 -18.75 -0.73
C GLU A 26 2.39 -19.37 -1.81
N PHE A 27 2.93 -18.54 -2.70
CA PHE A 27 3.94 -18.93 -3.70
C PHE A 27 4.77 -17.72 -4.14
N LEU A 28 6.00 -17.99 -4.57
CA LEU A 28 6.94 -16.97 -5.07
C LEU A 28 6.83 -16.84 -6.59
N PHE A 29 7.06 -15.63 -7.08
CA PHE A 29 7.26 -15.35 -8.51
C PHE A 29 8.27 -14.21 -8.71
N GLU A 30 8.90 -14.18 -9.89
CA GLU A 30 9.90 -13.19 -10.25
C GLU A 30 9.32 -12.07 -11.11
N ARG A 31 9.90 -10.87 -11.03
CA ARG A 31 9.47 -9.69 -11.81
C ARG A 31 9.53 -9.94 -13.30
N GLU A 32 10.55 -10.68 -13.73
CA GLU A 32 10.87 -11.03 -15.11
C GLU A 32 9.73 -11.82 -15.76
N GLU A 33 8.94 -12.56 -14.97
CA GLU A 33 7.78 -13.30 -15.45
C GLU A 33 6.69 -12.39 -16.01
N LEU A 34 6.62 -11.12 -15.59
CA LEU A 34 5.71 -10.13 -16.19
C LEU A 34 6.06 -9.88 -17.66
N ALA A 35 7.35 -9.85 -18.00
CA ALA A 35 7.80 -9.64 -19.37
C ALA A 35 7.56 -10.89 -20.23
N ALA A 36 7.86 -12.08 -19.70
CA ALA A 36 7.59 -13.34 -20.37
C ALA A 36 6.08 -13.51 -20.65
N THR A 37 5.25 -13.29 -19.64
CA THR A 37 3.79 -13.38 -19.73
C THR A 37 3.21 -12.38 -20.73
N ALA A 38 3.73 -11.14 -20.76
CA ALA A 38 3.28 -10.15 -21.73
C ALA A 38 3.57 -10.58 -23.18
N SER A 39 4.72 -11.21 -23.42
CA SER A 39 5.07 -11.76 -24.73
C SER A 39 4.16 -12.93 -25.12
N GLU A 40 3.89 -13.86 -24.19
CA GLU A 40 3.00 -15.01 -24.42
C GLU A 40 1.58 -14.58 -24.77
N LEU A 41 1.05 -13.57 -24.06
CA LEU A 41 -0.30 -13.05 -24.27
C LEU A 41 -0.40 -12.05 -25.43
N ASN A 42 0.71 -11.76 -26.13
CA ASN A 42 0.80 -10.73 -27.16
C ASN A 42 0.29 -9.35 -26.68
N ILE A 43 0.56 -9.03 -25.42
CA ILE A 43 0.20 -7.76 -24.78
C ILE A 43 1.39 -6.81 -24.90
N LYS A 44 1.12 -5.57 -25.34
CA LYS A 44 2.15 -4.51 -25.32
C LYS A 44 2.64 -4.30 -23.89
N LEU A 45 3.92 -4.59 -23.67
CA LEU A 45 4.59 -4.48 -22.38
C LEU A 45 4.36 -3.09 -21.75
N PRO A 46 3.92 -3.02 -20.49
CA PRO A 46 3.85 -1.76 -19.76
C PRO A 46 5.23 -1.08 -19.72
N LYS A 47 5.27 0.25 -19.86
CA LYS A 47 6.54 1.01 -19.81
C LYS A 47 7.26 0.84 -18.47
N ASN A 48 6.51 0.67 -17.39
CA ASN A 48 7.04 0.38 -16.07
C ASN A 48 6.36 -0.88 -15.51
N LEU A 49 7.11 -1.99 -15.43
CA LEU A 49 6.62 -3.24 -14.87
C LEU A 49 6.29 -3.12 -13.38
N GLY A 50 6.94 -2.19 -12.68
CA GLY A 50 6.64 -1.89 -11.28
C GLY A 50 5.20 -1.43 -11.08
N ASP A 51 4.62 -0.73 -12.05
CA ASP A 51 3.26 -0.19 -11.95
C ASP A 51 2.20 -1.29 -11.84
N VAL A 52 2.44 -2.46 -12.46
CA VAL A 52 1.51 -3.60 -12.39
C VAL A 52 1.38 -4.06 -10.94
N LEU A 53 2.52 -4.32 -10.28
CA LEU A 53 2.56 -4.80 -8.92
C LEU A 53 2.15 -3.72 -7.92
N TYR A 54 2.58 -2.48 -8.15
CA TYR A 54 2.17 -1.34 -7.33
C TYR A 54 0.65 -1.15 -7.37
N SER A 55 0.04 -1.26 -8.55
CA SER A 55 -1.42 -1.18 -8.72
C SER A 55 -2.15 -2.21 -7.85
N PHE A 56 -1.78 -3.49 -7.91
CA PHE A 56 -2.47 -4.54 -7.14
C PHE A 56 -2.11 -4.58 -5.65
N ARG A 57 -0.99 -3.97 -5.26
CA ARG A 57 -0.61 -3.85 -3.85
C ARG A 57 -1.34 -2.72 -3.14
N TYR A 58 -1.67 -1.64 -3.85
CA TYR A 58 -2.10 -0.39 -3.19
C TYR A 58 -3.33 0.28 -3.81
N ARG A 59 -3.58 0.13 -5.12
CA ARG A 59 -4.57 0.95 -5.83
C ARG A 59 -5.84 0.22 -6.26
N VAL A 60 -5.71 -1.05 -6.63
CA VAL A 60 -6.77 -1.82 -7.29
C VAL A 60 -6.82 -3.23 -6.70
N ALA A 61 -8.02 -3.76 -6.50
CA ALA A 61 -8.22 -5.14 -6.09
C ALA A 61 -7.66 -6.13 -7.14
N LEU A 62 -7.25 -7.32 -6.67
CA LEU A 62 -6.90 -8.42 -7.56
C LEU A 62 -8.12 -8.88 -8.38
N PRO A 63 -7.91 -9.44 -9.59
CA PRO A 63 -8.97 -10.03 -10.40
C PRO A 63 -9.83 -11.02 -9.62
N GLU A 64 -11.13 -11.05 -9.91
CA GLU A 64 -12.10 -11.91 -9.20
C GLU A 64 -11.74 -13.41 -9.31
N SER A 65 -11.19 -13.81 -10.45
CA SER A 65 -10.68 -15.17 -10.66
C SER A 65 -9.61 -15.57 -9.66
N ILE A 66 -8.78 -14.62 -9.21
CA ILE A 66 -7.78 -14.85 -8.14
C ILE A 66 -8.45 -14.80 -6.77
N THR A 67 -9.24 -13.77 -6.48
CA THR A 67 -9.80 -13.56 -5.13
C THR A 67 -10.71 -14.71 -4.71
N ARG A 68 -11.46 -15.32 -5.64
CA ARG A 68 -12.31 -16.49 -5.40
C ARG A 68 -11.56 -17.77 -5.00
N THR A 69 -10.24 -17.83 -5.22
CA THR A 69 -9.41 -18.98 -4.79
C THR A 69 -8.96 -18.88 -3.33
N ALA A 70 -9.18 -17.73 -2.68
CA ALA A 70 -8.82 -17.57 -1.28
C ALA A 70 -9.70 -18.43 -0.37
N ARG A 71 -9.12 -18.88 0.75
CA ARG A 71 -9.87 -19.59 1.79
C ARG A 71 -10.89 -18.65 2.46
N PRO A 72 -11.96 -19.17 3.09
CA PRO A 72 -12.91 -18.34 3.81
C PRO A 72 -12.22 -17.43 4.85
N GLY A 73 -12.55 -16.14 4.83
CA GLY A 73 -11.96 -15.14 5.73
C GLY A 73 -10.53 -14.69 5.38
N MET A 74 -9.99 -15.12 4.25
CA MET A 74 -8.67 -14.74 3.74
C MET A 74 -8.77 -13.93 2.45
N VAL A 75 -7.77 -13.11 2.20
CA VAL A 75 -7.56 -12.38 0.94
C VAL A 75 -6.16 -12.63 0.41
N TRP A 76 -6.01 -12.64 -0.91
CA TRP A 76 -4.69 -12.66 -1.54
C TRP A 76 -4.05 -11.28 -1.49
N ILE A 77 -2.77 -11.24 -1.10
CA ILE A 77 -1.94 -10.05 -1.15
C ILE A 77 -0.61 -10.37 -1.82
N ILE A 78 0.00 -9.34 -2.41
CA ILE A 78 1.35 -9.42 -2.99
C ILE A 78 2.32 -8.71 -2.04
N LYS A 79 3.31 -9.44 -1.54
CA LYS A 79 4.42 -8.88 -0.76
C LYS A 79 5.70 -8.89 -1.57
N GLY A 80 6.61 -7.99 -1.25
CA GLY A 80 7.98 -8.12 -1.71
C GLY A 80 8.68 -9.27 -0.98
N ALA A 81 9.53 -10.01 -1.70
CA ALA A 81 10.25 -11.17 -1.22
C ALA A 81 11.76 -11.09 -1.55
N GLY A 82 12.28 -9.86 -1.64
CA GLY A 82 13.63 -9.54 -2.06
C GLY A 82 13.65 -8.77 -3.37
N THR A 83 14.86 -8.43 -3.85
CA THR A 83 15.02 -7.66 -5.09
C THR A 83 14.49 -8.45 -6.28
N GLY A 84 13.49 -7.89 -6.97
CA GLY A 84 12.88 -8.52 -8.15
C GLY A 84 11.99 -9.74 -7.85
N ARG A 85 11.77 -10.06 -6.57
CA ARG A 85 10.98 -11.24 -6.16
C ARG A 85 9.77 -10.83 -5.35
N TYR A 86 8.66 -11.53 -5.58
CA TYR A 86 7.40 -11.24 -4.94
C TYR A 86 6.74 -12.53 -4.44
N LEU A 87 5.93 -12.37 -3.41
CA LEU A 87 5.21 -13.45 -2.74
C LEU A 87 3.72 -13.16 -2.83
N PHE A 88 2.99 -14.02 -3.54
CA PHE A 88 1.56 -14.13 -3.32
C PHE A 88 1.34 -14.85 -1.99
N LYS A 89 0.50 -14.29 -1.12
CA LYS A 89 0.17 -14.88 0.17
C LYS A 89 -1.27 -14.61 0.55
N GLN A 90 -1.94 -15.62 1.08
CA GLN A 90 -3.22 -15.45 1.76
C GLN A 90 -2.98 -14.85 3.15
N ALA A 91 -3.71 -13.78 3.46
CA ALA A 91 -3.68 -13.11 4.74
C ALA A 91 -5.11 -12.86 5.23
N HIS A 92 -5.29 -12.77 6.55
CA HIS A 92 -6.54 -12.32 7.11
C HIS A 92 -6.83 -10.88 6.67
N MET A 93 -8.10 -10.62 6.41
CA MET A 93 -8.58 -9.26 6.20
C MET A 93 -8.60 -8.53 7.55
N SER A 94 -7.45 -7.95 7.93
CA SER A 94 -7.35 -7.13 9.14
C SER A 94 -7.64 -5.68 8.78
N ARG A 95 -8.84 -5.20 9.12
CA ARG A 95 -9.21 -3.80 8.99
C ARG A 95 -9.31 -3.17 10.38
N ILE A 96 -8.60 -2.07 10.57
CA ILE A 96 -8.80 -1.20 11.73
C ILE A 96 -9.83 -0.17 11.27
N GLU A 97 -11.04 -0.29 11.80
CA GLU A 97 -12.11 0.68 11.58
C GLU A 97 -12.26 1.55 12.83
N PRO A 98 -12.54 2.85 12.67
CA PRO A 98 -12.95 3.68 13.80
C PRO A 98 -14.20 3.07 14.45
N ASP A 99 -14.20 2.99 15.78
CA ASP A 99 -15.40 2.64 16.52
C ASP A 99 -16.40 3.80 16.44
N GLU A 100 -17.53 3.60 15.76
CA GLU A 100 -18.56 4.63 15.58
C GLU A 100 -19.21 5.06 16.90
N THR A 101 -19.06 4.27 17.96
CA THR A 101 -19.56 4.62 19.30
C THR A 101 -18.62 5.55 20.07
N MET A 102 -17.38 5.71 19.60
CA MET A 102 -16.41 6.61 20.22
C MET A 102 -16.66 8.06 19.82
N LEU A 103 -16.49 8.98 20.77
CA LEU A 103 -16.60 10.41 20.49
C LEU A 103 -15.43 10.89 19.63
N ALA A 104 -15.75 11.55 18.53
CA ALA A 104 -14.76 12.21 17.68
C ALA A 104 -14.12 13.38 18.43
N ILE A 105 -12.79 13.42 18.45
CA ILE A 105 -12.02 14.54 18.99
C ILE A 105 -11.78 15.55 17.87
N LYS A 106 -12.24 16.78 18.07
CA LYS A 106 -11.97 17.88 17.13
C LYS A 106 -10.54 18.38 17.34
N VAL A 107 -9.74 18.37 16.27
CA VAL A 107 -8.39 18.93 16.26
C VAL A 107 -8.43 20.28 15.53
N PRO A 108 -8.10 21.41 16.21
CA PRO A 108 -8.00 22.70 15.53
C PRO A 108 -6.93 22.67 14.44
N ASN A 109 -7.23 23.28 13.28
CA ASN A 109 -6.27 23.32 12.19
C ASN A 109 -5.14 24.32 12.50
N ALA A 110 -3.92 23.83 12.68
CA ALA A 110 -2.71 24.60 12.92
C ALA A 110 -1.80 24.68 11.68
N THR A 111 -2.25 24.21 10.51
CA THR A 111 -1.47 24.27 9.27
C THR A 111 -1.28 25.73 8.83
N PRO A 112 -0.04 26.22 8.66
CA PRO A 112 0.20 27.58 8.17
C PRO A 112 -0.46 27.87 6.83
N GLU A 113 -1.15 29.00 6.72
CA GLU A 113 -1.84 29.41 5.48
C GLU A 113 -0.91 29.52 4.27
N ILE A 114 0.35 29.93 4.48
CA ILE A 114 1.36 29.97 3.41
C ILE A 114 1.61 28.59 2.80
N LEU A 115 1.48 27.51 3.57
CA LEU A 115 1.63 26.16 3.04
C LEU A 115 0.38 25.72 2.30
N LEU A 116 -0.80 26.03 2.83
CA LEU A 116 -2.07 25.75 2.15
C LEU A 116 -2.14 26.45 0.79
N ALA A 117 -1.64 27.68 0.69
CA ALA A 117 -1.60 28.46 -0.54
C ALA A 117 -0.62 27.93 -1.60
N ASN A 118 0.38 27.12 -1.21
CA ASN A 118 1.44 26.62 -2.08
C ASN A 118 1.44 25.08 -2.21
N ALA A 119 0.41 24.40 -1.72
CA ALA A 119 0.33 22.96 -1.77
C ALA A 119 -0.04 22.50 -3.21
N PHE A 120 0.96 22.04 -3.97
CA PHE A 120 0.79 21.62 -5.37
C PHE A 120 0.26 20.18 -5.53
N ASP A 121 0.62 19.28 -4.60
CA ASP A 121 0.24 17.85 -4.65
C ASP A 121 -0.58 17.45 -3.40
N ASP A 122 -1.65 16.67 -3.60
CA ASP A 122 -2.58 16.27 -2.54
C ASP A 122 -1.89 15.46 -1.42
N GLU A 123 -0.95 14.58 -1.77
CA GLU A 123 -0.23 13.75 -0.81
C GLU A 123 0.69 14.57 0.12
N GLN A 124 1.47 15.50 -0.45
CA GLN A 124 2.35 16.37 0.34
C GLN A 124 1.55 17.38 1.16
N ALA A 125 0.41 17.85 0.63
CA ALA A 125 -0.54 18.68 1.38
C ALA A 125 -1.11 17.91 2.58
N LEU A 126 -1.46 16.64 2.38
CA LEU A 126 -1.99 15.76 3.43
C LEU A 126 -0.94 15.51 4.51
N LEU A 127 0.29 15.17 4.14
CA LEU A 127 1.39 15.00 5.09
C LEU A 127 1.69 16.28 5.87
N ALA A 128 1.64 17.44 5.23
CA ALA A 128 1.76 18.73 5.92
C ALA A 128 0.64 18.89 6.96
N LYS A 129 -0.61 18.61 6.62
CA LYS A 129 -1.73 18.65 7.59
C LYS A 129 -1.50 17.68 8.75
N VAL A 130 -1.06 16.45 8.48
CA VAL A 130 -0.74 15.46 9.53
C VAL A 130 0.33 16.01 10.49
N ARG A 131 1.40 16.59 9.94
CA ARG A 131 2.53 17.12 10.69
C ARG A 131 2.15 18.35 11.52
N TYR A 132 1.58 19.38 10.90
CA TYR A 132 1.29 20.65 11.59
C TYR A 132 0.16 20.53 12.61
N ASN A 133 -0.76 19.59 12.42
CA ASN A 133 -1.81 19.30 13.40
C ASN A 133 -1.39 18.26 14.45
N ARG A 134 -0.15 17.76 14.41
CA ARG A 134 0.39 16.75 15.35
C ARG A 134 -0.51 15.52 15.50
N LEU A 135 -1.09 15.05 14.39
CA LEU A 135 -2.06 13.96 14.44
C LEU A 135 -1.42 12.65 14.91
N ILE A 136 -0.16 12.41 14.56
CA ILE A 136 0.61 11.23 15.01
C ILE A 136 0.82 11.29 16.52
N ASP A 137 1.18 12.44 17.06
CA ASP A 137 1.36 12.65 18.49
C ASP A 137 0.07 12.39 19.27
N LEU A 138 -1.03 12.97 18.79
CA LEU A 138 -2.36 12.83 19.40
C LEU A 138 -2.85 11.39 19.35
N PHE A 139 -2.67 10.72 18.21
CA PHE A 139 -3.14 9.35 18.01
C PHE A 139 -2.32 8.32 18.78
N LEU A 140 -0.99 8.42 18.77
CA LEU A 140 -0.09 7.44 19.40
C LEU A 140 0.27 7.79 20.86
N GLY A 141 -0.03 9.00 21.32
CA GLY A 141 0.35 9.48 22.64
C GLY A 141 1.86 9.62 22.82
N ILE A 142 2.56 10.03 21.75
CA ILE A 142 4.01 10.24 21.73
C ILE A 142 4.35 11.68 21.35
N THR A 143 5.53 12.16 21.72
CA THR A 143 6.11 13.37 21.14
C THR A 143 6.86 12.94 19.88
N ALA A 144 6.28 13.16 18.70
CA ALA A 144 6.83 12.76 17.42
C ALA A 144 7.51 13.92 16.69
N HIS A 145 8.57 13.60 15.96
CA HIS A 145 9.31 14.52 15.10
C HIS A 145 9.53 13.87 13.74
N SER A 146 9.20 14.60 12.67
CA SER A 146 9.56 14.20 11.31
C SER A 146 11.08 14.16 11.18
N LEU A 147 11.62 13.03 10.72
CA LEU A 147 13.04 12.81 10.53
C LEU A 147 13.44 12.95 9.06
N GLN A 148 12.72 12.28 8.16
CA GLN A 148 13.05 12.21 6.74
C GLN A 148 11.79 11.99 5.90
N ASN A 149 11.71 12.72 4.78
CA ASN A 149 10.65 12.57 3.77
C ASN A 149 11.18 11.78 2.55
N HIS A 150 10.28 11.10 1.85
CA HIS A 150 10.54 10.32 0.64
C HIS A 150 11.76 9.39 0.76
N LEU A 151 11.80 8.61 1.85
CA LEU A 151 12.87 7.63 2.03
C LEU A 151 12.66 6.47 1.04
N ARG A 152 13.60 6.32 0.12
CA ARG A 152 13.76 5.12 -0.70
C ARG A 152 14.91 4.30 -0.17
N THR A 153 14.65 3.03 0.14
CA THR A 153 15.68 2.10 0.60
C THR A 153 15.37 0.68 0.14
N THR A 154 16.32 -0.24 0.31
CA THR A 154 16.18 -1.65 -0.04
C THR A 154 16.37 -2.51 1.19
N VAL A 155 15.37 -3.31 1.52
CA VAL A 155 15.42 -4.25 2.64
C VAL A 155 15.63 -5.65 2.07
N LYS A 156 16.66 -6.36 2.52
CA LYS A 156 17.07 -7.66 1.93
C LYS A 156 15.94 -8.67 1.73
N SER A 157 15.01 -8.78 2.68
CA SER A 157 13.91 -9.74 2.65
C SER A 157 12.64 -9.25 1.93
N ILE A 158 12.53 -7.95 1.66
CA ILE A 158 11.31 -7.33 1.11
C ILE A 158 11.58 -6.77 -0.29
N GLY A 159 12.77 -6.25 -0.55
CA GLY A 159 13.11 -5.51 -1.75
C GLY A 159 13.06 -4.00 -1.52
N GLN A 160 12.88 -3.24 -2.60
CA GLN A 160 12.79 -1.79 -2.53
C GLN A 160 11.50 -1.36 -1.84
N ILE A 161 11.63 -0.44 -0.89
CA ILE A 161 10.52 0.21 -0.20
C ILE A 161 10.63 1.72 -0.38
N GLU A 162 9.48 2.36 -0.43
CA GLU A 162 9.32 3.80 -0.41
C GLU A 162 8.43 4.13 0.79
N ILE A 163 8.86 5.12 1.56
CA ILE A 163 8.14 5.62 2.72
C ILE A 163 8.07 7.13 2.55
N ASP A 164 6.86 7.70 2.60
CA ASP A 164 6.70 9.13 2.35
C ASP A 164 7.26 9.95 3.49
N GLU A 165 7.11 9.48 4.74
CA GLU A 165 7.67 10.16 5.90
C GLU A 165 7.99 9.19 7.05
N ILE A 166 9.12 9.42 7.73
CA ILE A 166 9.47 8.71 8.96
C ILE A 166 9.46 9.69 10.13
N TYR A 167 8.75 9.32 11.18
CA TYR A 167 8.80 10.01 12.46
C TYR A 167 9.61 9.22 13.47
N VAL A 168 10.35 9.94 14.30
CA VAL A 168 10.95 9.43 15.54
C VAL A 168 10.24 10.06 16.72
N GLY A 169 9.96 9.28 17.76
CA GLY A 169 9.21 9.81 18.89
C GLY A 169 9.52 9.15 20.22
N LEU A 170 9.11 9.84 21.28
CA LEU A 170 9.26 9.43 22.67
C LEU A 170 7.91 9.48 23.38
N ASN A 171 7.59 8.47 24.18
CA ASN A 171 6.44 8.55 25.08
C ASN A 171 6.85 9.08 26.48
N ARG A 172 5.85 9.26 27.35
CA ARG A 172 6.06 9.72 28.75
C ARG A 172 6.93 8.79 29.61
N ARG A 173 7.16 7.54 29.18
CA ARG A 173 8.03 6.55 29.85
C ARG A 173 9.45 6.54 29.28
N GLY A 174 9.77 7.41 28.32
CA GLY A 174 11.07 7.43 27.65
C GLY A 174 11.27 6.31 26.61
N SER A 175 10.23 5.56 26.23
CA SER A 175 10.32 4.56 25.16
C SER A 175 10.46 5.27 23.80
N GLN A 176 11.36 4.77 22.95
CA GLN A 176 11.59 5.30 21.60
C GLN A 176 10.75 4.57 20.56
N PHE A 177 10.26 5.31 19.57
CA PHE A 177 9.44 4.82 18.48
C PHE A 177 9.97 5.30 17.13
N ILE A 178 9.87 4.43 16.12
CA ILE A 178 9.99 4.78 14.71
C ILE A 178 8.62 4.53 14.09
N VAL A 179 8.03 5.57 13.49
CA VAL A 179 6.70 5.51 12.89
C VAL A 179 6.83 5.83 11.39
N PRO A 180 6.83 4.80 10.53
CA PRO A 180 6.73 5.01 9.09
C PRO A 180 5.30 5.42 8.74
N VAL A 181 5.17 6.45 7.91
CA VAL A 181 3.88 6.99 7.45
C VAL A 181 3.85 6.95 5.93
N GLN A 182 2.75 6.44 5.41
CA GLN A 182 2.39 6.51 4.01
C GLN A 182 1.10 7.32 3.90
N ALA A 183 1.07 8.31 3.01
CA ALA A 183 -0.12 9.02 2.63
C ALA A 183 -0.61 8.49 1.28
N ASN A 184 -1.92 8.21 1.21
CA ASN A 184 -2.60 7.84 -0.02
C ASN A 184 -3.75 8.83 -0.23
N SER A 185 -3.99 9.24 -1.46
CA SER A 185 -5.16 10.06 -1.81
C SER A 185 -6.38 9.16 -2.09
N ASP A 186 -7.61 9.67 -1.99
CA ASP A 186 -8.86 8.91 -2.13
C ASP A 186 -9.02 8.16 -3.48
N ALA A 187 -8.15 8.41 -4.45
CA ALA A 187 -8.07 7.66 -5.70
C ALA A 187 -7.42 6.27 -5.56
N ASP A 188 -6.75 5.99 -4.43
CA ASP A 188 -6.08 4.72 -4.14
C ASP A 188 -7.04 3.82 -3.33
N LEU A 189 -7.72 2.90 -4.02
CA LEU A 189 -8.74 2.06 -3.40
C LEU A 189 -8.11 0.94 -2.56
N HIS A 190 -8.14 1.09 -1.24
CA HIS A 190 -8.29 -0.01 -0.27
C HIS A 190 -9.75 -0.11 0.20
N ARG A 191 -10.71 0.01 -0.73
CA ARG A 191 -12.10 -0.42 -0.50
C ARG A 191 -12.29 -1.76 -1.18
N TYR A 192 -12.09 -2.85 -0.45
CA TYR A 192 -12.77 -4.10 -0.81
C TYR A 192 -14.25 -3.86 -0.50
N ASN A 193 -15.08 -3.72 -1.53
CA ASN A 193 -16.52 -3.75 -1.38
C ASN A 193 -16.88 -5.13 -0.84
N ALA A 194 -17.23 -5.20 0.44
CA ALA A 194 -18.11 -6.25 0.92
C ALA A 194 -19.47 -5.94 0.30
N GLY A 195 -19.81 -6.67 -0.76
CA GLY A 195 -21.21 -6.91 -1.04
C GLY A 195 -21.72 -7.77 0.10
N ASP A 196 -22.44 -7.14 1.02
CA ASP A 196 -23.70 -7.56 1.63
C ASP A 196 -24.15 -6.49 2.65
#